data_AF-A0A7W1LV29-F1
#
_entry.id   AF-A0A7W1LV29-F1
#
_cell.length_a   1.000
_cell.length_b   1.000
_cell.length_c   1.000
_cell.angle_alpha   90.00
_cell.angle_beta   90.00
_cell.angle_gamma   90.00
#
_symmetry.space_group_name_H-M   'P 1'
#
loop_
_entity.id
_entity.type
_entity.pdbx_description
1 polymer ?
#
loop_
_entity_poly.entity_id
_entity_poly.type
_entity_poly.pdbx_seq_one_letter_code
_entity_poly.pdbx_strand_id
1 'polypeptide(L)' 'GPSSSVSYAVRWHGDRPAVLWEQRGDARSLRADAVDGGWTSDARRGEALWARVGD' A
#
# COMPACT_ATOMS: atom_id res chain seq x y z
N GLY A 1 -21.40 3.76 9.27
CA GLY A 1 -20.08 4.10 8.72
C GLY A 1 -19.56 2.95 7.88
N PRO A 2 -18.47 3.11 7.11
CA PRO A 2 -17.86 1.99 6.39
C PRO A 2 -17.39 0.90 7.37
N SER A 3 -17.47 -0.38 6.99
CA SER A 3 -17.04 -1.50 7.84
C SER A 3 -15.51 -1.66 7.92
N SER A 4 -14.78 -0.90 7.11
CA SER A 4 -13.32 -0.88 7.06
C SER A 4 -12.83 0.49 6.57
N SER A 5 -11.65 0.90 7.02
CA SER A 5 -10.95 2.11 6.57
C SER A 5 -9.46 1.86 6.45
N VAL A 6 -8.81 2.51 5.48
CA VAL A 6 -7.36 2.48 5.26
C VAL A 6 -6.81 3.90 5.37
N SER A 7 -5.77 4.05 6.17
CA SER A 7 -4.88 5.22 6.15
C SER A 7 -3.58 4.83 5.47
N TYR A 8 -3.01 5.71 4.66
CA TYR A 8 -1.74 5.47 3.97
C TYR A 8 -0.87 6.71 3.89
N ALA A 9 0.43 6.51 3.75
CA ALA A 9 1.42 7.53 3.45
C ALA A 9 2.42 7.01 2.42
N VAL A 10 2.98 7.92 1.63
CA VAL A 10 4.02 7.60 0.65
C VAL A 10 5.29 8.35 1.02
N ARG A 11 6.39 7.61 1.16
CA ARG A 11 7.73 8.15 1.36
C ARG A 11 8.55 7.94 0.09
N TRP A 12 9.10 9.01 -0.46
CA TRP A 12 9.91 8.96 -1.68
C TRP A 12 11.37 8.65 -1.36
N HIS A 13 11.93 7.63 -2.02
CA HIS A 13 13.35 7.30 -2.01
C HIS A 13 13.87 7.30 -3.46
N GLY A 14 14.07 8.50 -4.01
CA GLY A 14 14.32 8.65 -5.45
C GLY A 14 13.18 8.01 -6.25
N ASP A 15 13.52 7.07 -7.13
CA ASP A 15 12.59 6.47 -8.09
C ASP A 15 11.73 5.32 -7.53
N ARG A 16 11.95 4.90 -6.28
CA ARG A 16 11.22 3.80 -5.63
C ARG A 16 10.46 4.31 -4.40
N PRO A 17 9.14 4.60 -4.51
CA PRO A 17 8.35 5.01 -3.36
C PRO A 17 8.14 3.85 -2.37
N ALA A 18 8.09 4.17 -1.08
CA ALA A 18 7.65 3.27 -0.04
C ALA A 18 6.24 3.65 0.42
N VAL A 19 5.32 2.69 0.41
CA VAL A 19 3.98 2.84 0.98
C VAL A 19 3.99 2.38 2.43
N LEU A 20 3.36 3.17 3.29
CA LEU A 20 3.02 2.80 4.66
C LEU A 20 1.51 2.78 4.79
N TRP A 21 0.96 1.82 5.53
CA TRP A 21 -0.49 1.72 5.69
C TRP A 21 -0.91 1.23 7.08
N GLU A 22 -2.15 1.56 7.44
CA GLU A 22 -2.90 0.99 8.58
C GLU A 22 -4.37 0.78 8.17
N GLN A 23 -4.91 -0.40 8.47
CA GLN A 23 -6.31 -0.76 8.28
C GLN A 23 -7.04 -0.83 9.63
N ARG A 24 -8.27 -0.30 9.69
CA ARG A 24 -9.20 -0.46 10.82
C ARG A 24 -10.50 -1.12 10.34
N GLY A 25 -11.20 -1.83 11.22
CA GLY A 25 -12.43 -2.57 10.87
C GLY A 25 -12.12 -3.97 10.35
N ASP A 26 -12.75 -4.44 9.28
CA ASP A 26 -12.39 -5.70 8.61
C ASP A 26 -11.15 -5.52 7.73
N ALA A 27 -10.18 -6.45 7.79
CA ALA A 27 -9.01 -6.39 6.91
C ALA A 27 -9.43 -6.65 5.46
N ARG A 28 -8.86 -5.89 4.53
CA ARG A 28 -9.03 -6.07 3.10
C ARG A 28 -7.68 -6.33 2.45
N SER A 29 -7.74 -6.97 1.28
CA SER A 29 -6.58 -7.12 0.41
C SER A 29 -6.29 -5.76 -0.25
N LEU A 30 -5.08 -5.26 -0.05
CA LEU A 30 -4.58 -4.01 -0.61
C LEU A 30 -3.78 -4.30 -1.87
N ARG A 31 -3.96 -3.50 -2.92
CA ARG A 31 -3.22 -3.57 -4.18
C ARG A 31 -2.86 -2.17 -4.66
N ALA A 32 -1.85 -2.09 -5.52
CA ALA A 32 -1.37 -0.83 -6.08
C ALA A 32 -1.18 -0.95 -7.60
N ASP A 33 -2.18 -1.48 -8.30
CA ASP A 33 -2.09 -1.88 -9.73
C ASP A 33 -1.56 -0.77 -10.67
N ALA A 34 -1.78 0.50 -10.34
CA ALA A 34 -1.30 1.65 -11.11
C ALA A 34 0.17 2.02 -10.87
N VAL A 35 0.80 1.49 -9.82
CA VAL A 35 2.17 1.83 -9.40
C VAL A 35 3.07 0.59 -9.39
N ASP A 36 2.58 -0.51 -8.83
CA ASP A 36 3.23 -1.82 -8.77
C ASP A 36 2.15 -2.90 -8.88
N GLY A 37 1.97 -3.41 -10.10
CA GLY A 37 0.97 -4.45 -10.40
C GLY A 37 1.24 -5.81 -9.75
N GLY A 38 2.45 -6.02 -9.22
CA GLY A 38 2.80 -7.24 -8.48
C GLY A 38 2.53 -7.12 -6.98
N TRP A 39 2.34 -5.91 -6.46
CA TRP A 39 2.22 -5.69 -5.03
C TRP A 39 0.80 -5.96 -4.51
N THR A 40 0.75 -6.77 -3.43
CA THR A 40 -0.48 -7.01 -2.67
C THR A 40 -0.16 -7.17 -1.18
N SER A 41 -1.09 -6.83 -0.30
CA SER A 41 -0.96 -7.11 1.13
C SER A 41 -2.32 -7.27 1.83
N ASP A 42 -2.43 -8.30 2.68
CA ASP A 42 -3.56 -8.48 3.60
C ASP A 42 -3.22 -8.02 5.03
N ALA A 43 -2.01 -7.47 5.23
CA ALA A 43 -1.55 -7.07 6.55
C ALA A 43 -2.32 -5.84 7.05
N ARG A 44 -2.67 -5.86 8.33
CA ARG A 44 -3.35 -4.75 9.02
C ARG A 44 -2.54 -3.45 9.01
N ARG A 45 -1.22 -3.54 9.00
CA ARG A 45 -0.29 -2.42 8.92
C ARG A 45 1.00 -2.92 8.31
N GLY A 46 1.76 -2.02 7.70
CA GLY A 46 3.06 -2.37 7.17
C GLY A 46 3.71 -1.23 6.40
N GLU A 47 4.88 -1.55 5.89
CA GLU A 47 5.63 -0.74 4.95
C GLU A 47 6.13 -1.66 3.82
N ALA A 48 6.12 -1.16 2.58
CA ALA A 48 6.67 -1.86 1.43
C ALA A 48 7.27 -0.86 0.44
N LEU A 49 8.41 -1.22 -0.14
CA LEU A 49 8.98 -0.50 -1.28
C LEU A 49 8.31 -1.02 -2.55
N TRP A 50 7.69 -0.13 -3.33
CA TRP A 50 7.12 -0.49 -4.63
C TRP A 50 8.19 -0.53 -5.71
N ALA A 51 7.89 -1.26 -6.80
CA ALA A 51 8.66 -1.24 -8.03
C ALA A 51 8.85 0.20 -8.54
N ARG A 52 9.91 0.41 -9.35
CA ARG A 52 10.06 1.69 -10.03
C ARG A 52 8.95 1.81 -11.07
N VAL A 53 8.36 3.01 -11.18
CA VAL A 53 7.38 3.29 -12.23
C VAL A 53 8.03 3.06 -13.59
N GLY A 54 7.55 2.06 -14.32
CA GLY A 54 8.04 1.67 -15.65
C GLY A 54 9.01 0.47 -15.69
N ASP A 55 9.24 -0.22 -14.57
CA ASP A 55 9.80 -1.59 -14.55
C ASP A 55 8.78 -2.62 -15.10
#